data_AF-A0AAN6EY42-F1
#
_entry.id   AF-A0AAN6EY42-F1
#
_cell.length_a   1.000
_cell.length_b   1.000
_cell.length_c   1.000
_cell.angle_alpha   90.00
_cell.angle_beta   90.00
_cell.angle_gamma   90.00
#
_symmetry.space_group_name_H-M   'P 1'
#
loop_
_entity.id
_entity.type
_entity.pdbx_description
1 polymer ?
#
loop_
_entity_poly.entity_id
_entity_poly.type
_entity_poly.pdbx_seq_one_letter_code
_entity_poly.pdbx_strand_id
1 'polypeptide(L)'
;MNALNQSFFMGSFVFLSGWFSRSAICRSLQRRESSHFMKVRIYRLLIPAVFFTLFIDPLMDVLMVAFGPNGAAWHRTMPRFLILSGSIFWDSWVKLAGIKGPVWYTVLLAIFDTVALFLTHLTETSYLMITQRSASTILKLWMAVIILSFTVRQAWPVGAVFGPLNLQPAFLPQYIFAYGLGQASETVHDPCAFLLFHVQKRPASRLICALALSTISLGVIVYIPAAFASVEMPPLDIDSITGGLTFTALLYAVWNEASFAMILPCLLSTFSKYFNDPWVVNERRGRPLNLARYSYAALLLHPPVSLIVELYLDHLMGCHGVNPSRIPASFGPLLWTLLTGCVNVVASWFAAVLLVEYVPLVGRII
;
A
#
# COMPACT_ATOMS: atom_id res chain seq x y z
N MET A 1 -0.84 11.08 8.10
CA MET A 1 -1.39 9.70 8.01
C MET A 1 -0.69 8.80 6.97
N ASN A 2 0.09 9.34 6.03
CA ASN A 2 0.74 8.54 4.97
C ASN A 2 1.97 7.74 5.41
N ALA A 3 2.71 8.20 6.44
CA ALA A 3 3.95 7.58 6.89
C ALA A 3 3.77 6.12 7.39
N LEU A 4 2.79 5.87 8.26
CA LEU A 4 2.52 4.53 8.80
C LEU A 4 2.01 3.57 7.71
N ASN A 5 1.10 4.04 6.84
CA ASN A 5 0.54 3.23 5.77
C ASN A 5 1.61 2.85 4.71
N GLN A 6 2.44 3.80 4.31
CA GLN A 6 3.50 3.53 3.33
C GLN A 6 4.69 2.76 3.92
N SER A 7 4.95 2.89 5.22
CA SER A 7 6.05 2.20 5.88
C SER A 7 5.79 0.69 6.04
N PHE A 8 5.01 0.30 7.05
CA PHE A 8 4.92 -1.12 7.42
C PHE A 8 3.88 -1.86 6.58
N PHE A 9 2.77 -1.23 6.22
CA PHE A 9 1.67 -1.90 5.53
C PHE A 9 2.04 -2.22 4.08
N MET A 10 2.53 -1.24 3.32
CA MET A 10 3.08 -1.48 1.98
C MET A 10 4.29 -2.43 2.01
N GLY A 11 5.21 -2.26 2.97
CA GLY A 11 6.33 -3.20 3.15
C GLY A 11 5.86 -4.64 3.36
N SER A 12 4.80 -4.85 4.15
CA SER A 12 4.23 -6.18 4.40
C SER A 12 3.62 -6.80 3.14
N PHE A 13 2.93 -6.00 2.32
CA PHE A 13 2.43 -6.46 1.03
C PHE A 13 3.55 -6.80 0.05
N VAL A 14 4.62 -6.00 0.01
CA VAL A 14 5.77 -6.29 -0.84
C VAL A 14 6.47 -7.58 -0.39
N PHE A 15 6.59 -7.82 0.92
CA PHE A 15 7.11 -9.07 1.47
C PHE A 15 6.26 -10.29 1.06
N LEU A 16 4.94 -10.22 1.25
CA LEU A 16 4.03 -11.30 0.88
C LEU A 16 4.04 -11.57 -0.62
N SER A 17 4.10 -10.51 -1.42
CA SER A 17 4.23 -10.66 -2.87
C SER A 17 5.54 -11.34 -3.26
N GLY A 18 6.67 -10.99 -2.63
CA GLY A 18 7.94 -11.69 -2.82
C GLY A 18 7.84 -13.18 -2.51
N TRP A 19 7.24 -13.54 -1.37
CA TRP A 19 6.98 -14.93 -1.00
C TRP A 19 6.19 -15.68 -2.09
N PHE A 20 5.03 -15.16 -2.50
CA PHE A 20 4.19 -15.83 -3.51
C PHE A 20 4.81 -15.82 -4.91
N SER A 21 5.56 -14.78 -5.26
CA SER A 21 6.33 -14.69 -6.50
C SER A 21 7.35 -15.81 -6.60
N ARG A 22 8.09 -16.09 -5.53
CA ARG A 22 9.09 -17.15 -5.54
C ARG A 22 8.46 -18.52 -5.80
N SER A 23 7.39 -18.87 -5.08
CA SER A 23 6.67 -20.13 -5.32
C SER A 23 6.12 -20.24 -6.74
N ALA A 24 5.72 -19.12 -7.35
CA ALA A 24 5.21 -19.10 -8.71
C ALA A 24 6.33 -19.24 -9.76
N ILE A 25 7.47 -18.56 -9.55
CA ILE A 25 8.67 -18.64 -10.40
C ILE A 25 9.21 -20.07 -10.37
N CYS A 26 9.40 -20.68 -9.20
CA CYS A 26 9.91 -22.06 -9.08
C CYS A 26 9.02 -23.07 -9.83
N ARG A 27 7.69 -22.95 -9.73
CA ARG A 27 6.74 -23.76 -10.49
C ARG A 27 6.85 -23.54 -12.01
N SER A 28 7.06 -22.29 -12.44
CA SER A 28 7.20 -21.97 -13.87
C SER A 28 8.51 -22.52 -14.47
N LEU A 29 9.60 -22.51 -13.70
CA LEU A 29 10.90 -23.04 -14.10
C LEU A 29 10.84 -24.58 -14.24
N GLN A 30 10.19 -25.27 -13.30
CA GLN A 30 9.96 -26.72 -13.38
C GLN A 30 9.21 -27.13 -14.66
N ARG A 31 8.27 -26.30 -15.11
CA ARG A 31 7.49 -26.53 -16.33
C ARG A 31 8.16 -26.03 -17.61
N ARG A 32 9.32 -25.37 -17.53
CA ARG A 32 9.99 -24.68 -18.66
C ARG A 32 9.10 -23.66 -19.38
N GLU A 33 8.15 -23.05 -18.66
CA GLU A 33 7.15 -22.10 -19.20
C GLU A 33 7.37 -20.66 -18.67
N SER A 34 8.63 -20.26 -18.43
CA SER A 34 8.94 -18.96 -17.81
C SER A 34 8.41 -17.75 -18.60
N SER A 35 8.48 -17.80 -19.94
CA SER A 35 7.97 -16.73 -20.79
C SER A 35 6.44 -16.62 -20.77
N HIS A 36 5.73 -17.74 -20.67
CA HIS A 36 4.26 -17.74 -20.57
C HIS A 36 3.82 -17.19 -19.20
N PHE A 37 4.50 -17.61 -18.12
CA PHE A 37 4.28 -17.08 -16.78
C PHE A 37 4.45 -15.56 -16.72
N MET A 38 5.54 -15.04 -17.29
CA MET A 38 5.81 -13.60 -17.31
C MET A 38 4.74 -12.84 -18.10
N LYS A 39 4.36 -13.32 -19.29
CA LYS A 39 3.29 -12.71 -20.10
C LYS A 39 1.98 -12.63 -19.32
N VAL A 40 1.52 -13.75 -18.77
CA VAL A 40 0.27 -13.79 -18.00
C VAL A 40 0.31 -12.82 -16.83
N ARG A 41 1.42 -12.76 -16.09
CA ARG A 41 1.55 -11.91 -14.91
C ARG A 41 1.60 -10.42 -15.27
N ILE A 42 2.37 -10.05 -16.30
CA ILE A 42 2.43 -8.69 -16.83
C ILE A 42 1.04 -8.24 -17.29
N TYR A 43 0.31 -9.07 -18.04
CA TYR A 43 -1.03 -8.69 -18.49
C TYR A 43 -2.00 -8.50 -17.33
N ARG A 44 -1.99 -9.40 -16.34
CA ARG A 44 -2.89 -9.30 -15.17
C ARG A 44 -2.61 -8.10 -14.27
N LEU A 45 -1.36 -7.62 -14.21
CA LEU A 45 -0.97 -6.49 -13.35
C LEU A 45 -0.96 -5.14 -14.08
N LEU A 46 -0.49 -5.11 -15.33
CA LEU A 46 -0.36 -3.85 -16.09
C LEU A 46 -1.65 -3.44 -16.78
N ILE A 47 -2.46 -4.37 -17.32
CA ILE A 47 -3.72 -3.99 -17.97
C ILE A 47 -4.63 -3.23 -16.99
N PRO A 48 -4.89 -3.73 -15.77
CA PRO A 48 -5.73 -3.00 -14.82
C PRO A 48 -5.07 -1.70 -14.36
N ALA A 49 -3.74 -1.63 -14.26
CA ALA A 49 -3.03 -0.40 -13.90
C ALA A 49 -3.16 0.69 -14.96
N VAL A 50 -3.01 0.33 -16.24
CA VAL A 50 -3.20 1.24 -17.38
C VAL A 50 -4.66 1.67 -17.45
N PHE A 51 -5.60 0.74 -17.33
CA PHE A 51 -7.03 1.06 -17.33
C PHE A 51 -7.39 2.00 -16.19
N PHE A 52 -6.89 1.74 -14.98
CA PHE A 52 -7.11 2.60 -13.82
C PHE A 52 -6.59 4.02 -14.08
N THR A 53 -5.36 4.13 -14.57
CA THR A 53 -4.71 5.44 -14.83
C THR A 53 -5.43 6.22 -15.93
N LEU A 54 -5.88 5.55 -17.00
CA LEU A 54 -6.49 6.23 -18.15
C LEU A 54 -7.97 6.56 -17.96
N PHE A 55 -8.69 5.79 -17.14
CA PHE A 55 -10.14 5.91 -17.02
C PHE A 55 -10.62 6.19 -15.60
N ILE A 56 -10.14 5.44 -14.60
CA ILE A 56 -10.64 5.58 -13.22
C ILE A 56 -10.12 6.86 -12.57
N ASP A 57 -8.86 7.21 -12.78
CA ASP A 57 -8.25 8.44 -12.27
C ASP A 57 -8.99 9.71 -12.75
N PRO A 58 -9.15 9.97 -14.06
CA PRO A 58 -9.92 11.12 -14.53
C PRO A 58 -11.41 11.04 -14.16
N LEU A 59 -11.99 9.83 -14.03
CA LEU A 59 -13.35 9.68 -13.56
C LEU A 59 -13.52 10.17 -12.12
N MET A 60 -12.54 9.92 -11.24
CA MET A 60 -12.56 10.43 -9.87
C MET A 60 -12.52 11.96 -9.85
N ASP A 61 -11.72 12.60 -10.71
CA ASP A 61 -11.71 14.05 -10.86
C ASP A 61 -13.06 14.60 -11.33
N VAL A 62 -13.69 13.93 -12.30
CA VAL A 62 -15.05 14.28 -12.76
C VAL A 62 -16.07 14.16 -11.62
N LEU A 63 -16.01 13.09 -10.83
CA LEU A 63 -16.91 12.90 -9.68
C LEU A 63 -16.71 13.99 -8.62
N MET A 64 -15.46 14.35 -8.33
CA MET A 64 -15.13 15.43 -7.39
C MET A 64 -15.66 16.78 -7.87
N VAL A 65 -15.55 17.09 -9.16
CA VAL A 65 -16.09 18.35 -9.74
C VAL A 65 -17.62 18.34 -9.79
N ALA A 66 -18.23 17.18 -10.02
CA ALA A 66 -19.68 17.03 -10.12
C ALA A 66 -20.38 17.13 -8.76
N PHE A 67 -19.84 16.43 -7.75
CA PHE A 67 -20.51 16.18 -6.46
C PHE A 67 -19.73 16.71 -5.25
N GLY A 68 -18.54 17.29 -5.44
CA GLY A 68 -17.74 17.85 -4.36
C GLY A 68 -18.33 19.14 -3.75
N PRO A 69 -17.65 19.72 -2.75
CA PRO A 69 -18.13 20.89 -2.01
C PRO A 69 -18.45 22.11 -2.89
N ASN A 70 -17.77 22.22 -4.03
CA ASN A 70 -17.96 23.27 -5.03
C ASN A 70 -18.87 22.82 -6.20
N GLY A 71 -19.70 21.79 -5.99
CA GLY A 71 -20.52 21.03 -6.96
C GLY A 71 -21.57 21.83 -7.72
N ALA A 72 -21.17 22.95 -8.32
CA ALA A 72 -21.97 23.84 -9.13
C ALA A 72 -22.21 23.29 -10.55
N ALA A 73 -21.63 22.13 -10.89
CA ALA A 73 -21.65 21.58 -12.25
C ALA A 73 -22.84 20.64 -12.50
N TRP A 74 -23.27 19.82 -11.54
CA TRP A 74 -24.42 18.92 -11.70
C TRP A 74 -25.74 19.67 -11.96
N HIS A 75 -25.88 20.86 -11.36
CA HIS A 75 -27.05 21.73 -11.57
C HIS A 75 -27.04 22.48 -12.92
N ARG A 76 -25.96 22.38 -13.71
CA ARG A 76 -25.87 22.99 -15.06
C ARG A 76 -26.40 22.02 -16.10
N THR A 77 -26.91 22.55 -17.22
CA THR A 77 -27.48 21.78 -18.33
C THR A 77 -26.53 20.66 -18.79
N MET A 78 -27.05 19.44 -19.01
CA MET A 78 -26.31 18.22 -19.40
C MET A 78 -25.20 18.43 -20.47
N PRO A 79 -25.41 19.26 -21.52
CA PRO A 79 -24.35 19.53 -22.50
C PRO A 79 -23.08 20.17 -21.90
N ARG A 80 -23.22 21.07 -20.92
CA ARG A 80 -22.07 21.70 -20.25
C ARG A 80 -21.30 20.70 -19.39
N PHE A 81 -22.01 19.77 -18.76
CA PHE A 81 -21.38 18.70 -17.98
C PHE A 81 -20.53 17.78 -18.87
N LEU A 82 -21.06 17.36 -20.03
CA LEU A 82 -20.34 16.50 -20.98
C LEU A 82 -19.07 17.17 -21.54
N ILE A 83 -19.14 18.46 -21.87
CA ILE A 83 -17.98 19.23 -22.34
C ILE A 83 -16.92 19.31 -21.23
N LEU A 84 -17.35 19.58 -19.99
CA LEU A 84 -16.45 19.66 -18.84
C LEU A 84 -15.77 18.31 -18.57
N SER A 85 -16.53 17.21 -18.54
CA SER A 85 -15.95 15.87 -18.37
C SER A 85 -14.98 15.53 -19.49
N GLY A 86 -15.32 15.84 -20.75
CA GLY A 86 -14.42 15.63 -21.88
C GLY A 86 -13.12 16.42 -21.75
N SER A 87 -13.20 17.66 -21.25
CA SER A 87 -12.01 18.50 -21.02
C SER A 87 -11.12 17.96 -19.89
N ILE A 88 -11.70 17.39 -18.83
CA ILE A 88 -10.95 16.78 -17.72
C ILE A 88 -10.19 15.54 -18.23
N PHE A 89 -10.87 14.64 -18.94
CA PHE A 89 -10.23 13.47 -19.53
C PHE A 89 -9.09 13.85 -20.48
N TRP A 90 -9.33 14.84 -21.36
CA TRP A 90 -8.32 15.32 -22.29
C TRP A 90 -7.10 15.90 -21.56
N ASP A 91 -7.32 16.73 -20.54
CA ASP A 91 -6.25 17.33 -19.75
C ASP A 91 -5.44 16.26 -19.01
N SER A 92 -6.10 15.26 -18.41
CA SER A 92 -5.46 14.13 -17.75
C SER A 92 -4.61 13.30 -18.71
N TRP A 93 -5.06 13.09 -19.97
CA TRP A 93 -4.29 12.35 -20.97
C TRP A 93 -3.10 13.13 -21.52
N VAL A 94 -3.26 14.44 -21.78
CA VAL A 94 -2.16 15.29 -22.27
C VAL A 94 -1.09 15.48 -21.20
N LYS A 95 -1.49 15.59 -19.92
CA LYS A 95 -0.57 15.72 -18.78
C LYS A 95 -0.13 14.37 -18.20
N LEU A 96 -0.38 13.27 -18.90
CA LEU A 96 -0.06 11.94 -18.40
C LEU A 96 1.46 11.74 -18.33
N ALA A 97 2.01 11.94 -17.13
CA ALA A 97 3.44 11.80 -16.86
C ALA A 97 3.85 10.42 -16.29
N GLY A 98 2.90 9.50 -16.13
CA GLY A 98 3.13 8.20 -15.52
C GLY A 98 1.86 7.52 -14.99
N ILE A 99 2.05 6.43 -14.27
CA ILE A 99 0.96 5.70 -13.59
C ILE A 99 0.38 6.55 -12.46
N LYS A 100 -0.94 6.50 -12.23
CA LYS A 100 -1.63 7.30 -11.20
C LYS A 100 -2.34 6.43 -10.17
N GLY A 101 -2.62 6.99 -8.99
CA GLY A 101 -3.34 6.29 -7.92
C GLY A 101 -2.57 5.09 -7.32
N PRO A 102 -3.27 4.12 -6.69
CA PRO A 102 -2.63 3.03 -5.94
C PRO A 102 -2.02 1.94 -6.83
N VAL A 103 -2.25 1.99 -8.14
CA VAL A 103 -1.75 0.98 -9.09
C VAL A 103 -0.24 1.06 -9.33
N TRP A 104 0.45 2.06 -8.77
CA TRP A 104 1.92 2.08 -8.72
C TRP A 104 2.48 0.79 -8.11
N TYR A 105 1.81 0.23 -7.10
CA TYR A 105 2.23 -0.99 -6.41
C TYR A 105 2.25 -2.20 -7.35
N THR A 106 1.22 -2.36 -8.19
CA THR A 106 1.11 -3.51 -9.10
C THR A 106 2.16 -3.46 -10.19
N VAL A 107 2.49 -2.26 -10.66
CA VAL A 107 3.57 -2.05 -11.63
C VAL A 107 4.93 -2.30 -10.98
N LEU A 108 5.15 -1.81 -9.75
CA LEU A 108 6.37 -2.09 -9.01
C LEU A 108 6.58 -3.60 -8.80
N LEU A 109 5.52 -4.34 -8.47
CA LEU A 109 5.57 -5.79 -8.39
C LEU A 109 5.96 -6.43 -9.72
N ALA A 110 5.37 -6.00 -10.84
CA ALA A 110 5.73 -6.52 -12.16
C ALA A 110 7.22 -6.30 -12.48
N ILE A 111 7.79 -5.16 -12.08
CA ILE A 111 9.23 -4.88 -12.20
C ILE A 111 10.03 -5.84 -11.32
N PHE A 112 9.67 -5.99 -10.04
CA PHE A 112 10.35 -6.91 -9.12
C PHE A 112 10.28 -8.36 -9.56
N ASP A 113 9.16 -8.80 -10.11
CA ASP A 113 8.98 -10.14 -10.68
C ASP A 113 9.88 -10.35 -11.90
N THR A 114 9.96 -9.36 -12.78
CA THR A 114 10.81 -9.38 -13.98
C THR A 114 12.28 -9.45 -13.61
N VAL A 115 12.73 -8.57 -12.69
CA VAL A 115 14.10 -8.54 -12.19
C VAL A 115 14.43 -9.86 -11.49
N ALA A 116 13.55 -10.37 -10.63
CA ALA A 116 13.79 -11.64 -9.95
C ALA A 116 13.91 -12.81 -10.92
N LEU A 117 13.02 -12.91 -11.92
CA LEU A 117 13.13 -13.96 -12.93
C LEU A 117 14.45 -13.85 -13.71
N PHE A 118 14.82 -12.63 -14.11
CA PHE A 118 16.07 -12.39 -14.81
C PHE A 118 17.29 -12.79 -13.97
N LEU A 119 17.32 -12.41 -12.69
CA LEU A 119 18.37 -12.81 -11.76
C LEU A 119 18.46 -14.33 -11.62
N THR A 120 17.31 -15.03 -11.52
CA THR A 120 17.30 -16.50 -11.46
C THR A 120 17.79 -17.18 -12.74
N HIS A 121 17.69 -16.52 -13.90
CA HIS A 121 18.24 -17.04 -15.15
C HIS A 121 19.75 -16.82 -15.28
N LEU A 122 20.26 -15.68 -14.77
CA LEU A 122 21.69 -15.38 -14.81
C LEU A 122 22.51 -16.21 -13.83
N THR A 123 21.89 -16.68 -12.76
CA THR A 123 22.55 -17.49 -11.74
C THR A 123 22.10 -18.94 -11.87
N GLU A 124 22.74 -19.69 -12.77
CA GLU A 124 22.38 -21.09 -13.09
C GLU A 124 22.35 -22.03 -11.88
N THR A 125 23.02 -21.71 -10.79
CA THR A 125 23.04 -22.50 -9.57
C THR A 125 23.49 -21.58 -8.43
N SER A 126 22.85 -21.68 -7.25
CA SER A 126 23.39 -21.17 -5.97
C SER A 126 23.21 -19.69 -5.57
N TYR A 127 22.19 -18.95 -6.04
CA TYR A 127 21.86 -17.64 -5.46
C TYR A 127 20.60 -17.68 -4.58
N LEU A 128 20.79 -18.25 -3.40
CA LEU A 128 20.58 -17.61 -2.11
C LEU A 128 21.06 -18.63 -1.06
N MET A 129 22.39 -18.76 -0.96
CA MET A 129 22.98 -19.09 0.35
C MET A 129 22.75 -17.91 1.31
N ILE A 130 21.50 -17.61 1.63
CA ILE A 130 21.14 -17.28 3.01
C ILE A 130 20.89 -18.61 3.72
N THR A 131 21.78 -19.60 3.49
CA THR A 131 21.82 -20.85 4.23
C THR A 131 22.45 -20.64 5.61
N GLN A 132 23.08 -19.48 5.85
CA GLN A 132 23.43 -19.06 7.19
C GLN A 132 22.39 -18.09 7.74
N ARG A 133 21.48 -18.64 8.53
CA ARG A 133 20.58 -17.95 9.47
C ARG A 133 21.38 -17.28 10.60
N SER A 134 22.41 -16.52 10.25
CA SER A 134 23.17 -15.75 11.23
C SER A 134 22.41 -14.47 11.51
N ALA A 135 21.96 -14.32 12.76
CA ALA A 135 21.33 -13.08 13.22
C ALA A 135 22.21 -11.85 12.93
N SER A 136 23.54 -12.02 12.93
CA SER A 136 24.48 -10.96 12.55
C SER A 136 24.33 -10.53 11.09
N THR A 137 24.14 -11.47 10.16
CA THR A 137 23.95 -11.15 8.74
C THR A 137 22.64 -10.42 8.49
N ILE A 138 21.55 -10.88 9.12
CA ILE A 138 20.23 -10.22 9.02
C ILE A 138 20.32 -8.80 9.59
N LEU A 139 20.96 -8.63 10.75
CA LEU A 139 21.15 -7.32 11.37
C LEU A 139 21.98 -6.38 10.48
N LYS A 140 23.07 -6.87 9.86
CA LYS A 140 23.89 -6.08 8.92
C LYS A 140 23.09 -5.62 7.70
N LEU A 141 22.28 -6.50 7.11
CA LEU A 141 21.41 -6.14 5.99
C LEU A 141 20.38 -5.09 6.40
N TRP A 142 19.77 -5.26 7.57
CA TRP A 142 18.82 -4.29 8.10
C TRP A 142 19.44 -2.91 8.36
N MET A 143 20.65 -2.86 8.95
CA MET A 143 21.40 -1.61 9.11
C MET A 143 21.75 -0.96 7.76
N ALA A 144 22.11 -1.77 6.76
CA ALA A 144 22.36 -1.27 5.40
C ALA A 144 21.10 -0.64 4.79
N VAL A 145 19.92 -1.22 5.01
CA VAL A 145 18.63 -0.68 4.54
C VAL A 145 18.28 0.64 5.21
N ILE A 146 18.56 0.79 6.51
CA ILE A 146 18.39 2.08 7.22
C ILE A 146 19.26 3.14 6.59
N ILE A 147 20.55 2.86 6.43
CA ILE A 147 21.52 3.81 5.87
C ILE A 147 21.12 4.17 4.44
N LEU A 148 20.74 3.18 3.63
CA LEU A 148 20.32 3.41 2.25
C LEU A 148 19.03 4.24 2.19
N SER A 149 18.04 3.95 3.04
CA SER A 149 16.80 4.73 3.13
C SER A 149 17.05 6.17 3.56
N PHE A 150 17.93 6.38 4.54
CA PHE A 150 18.35 7.72 4.97
C PHE A 150 19.06 8.47 3.84
N THR A 151 19.97 7.83 3.12
CA THR A 151 20.70 8.43 1.98
C THR A 151 19.76 8.77 0.83
N VAL A 152 18.83 7.88 0.46
CA VAL A 152 17.85 8.15 -0.60
C VAL A 152 16.94 9.33 -0.23
N ARG A 153 16.57 9.47 1.04
CA ARG A 153 15.77 10.61 1.54
C ARG A 153 16.48 11.96 1.46
N GLN A 154 17.81 11.98 1.30
CA GLN A 154 18.54 13.22 1.06
C GLN A 154 18.22 13.81 -0.31
N ALA A 155 18.07 12.95 -1.32
CA ALA A 155 17.72 13.37 -2.68
C ALA A 155 16.21 13.40 -2.92
N TRP A 156 15.46 12.51 -2.25
CA TRP A 156 14.02 12.33 -2.42
C TRP A 156 13.33 12.28 -1.05
N PRO A 157 12.96 13.43 -0.47
CA PRO A 157 12.31 13.47 0.83
C PRO A 157 10.97 12.71 0.80
N VAL A 158 10.50 12.29 1.97
CA VAL A 158 9.20 11.62 2.13
C VAL A 158 8.09 12.55 1.62
N GLY A 159 7.23 12.03 0.75
CA GLY A 159 6.25 12.83 0.03
C GLY A 159 6.68 13.22 -1.40
N ALA A 160 7.98 13.20 -1.70
CA ALA A 160 8.44 13.36 -3.09
C ALA A 160 8.10 12.10 -3.89
N VAL A 161 7.51 12.33 -5.07
CA VAL A 161 7.00 11.26 -5.94
C VAL A 161 7.82 11.21 -7.22
N PHE A 162 8.27 10.01 -7.59
CA PHE A 162 8.86 9.75 -8.88
C PHE A 162 7.77 9.63 -9.95
N GLY A 163 7.61 10.69 -10.74
CA GLY A 163 6.52 10.90 -11.69
C GLY A 163 6.12 9.69 -12.56
N PRO A 164 7.07 8.96 -13.20
CA PRO A 164 6.72 7.86 -14.10
C PRO A 164 5.96 6.71 -13.44
N LEU A 165 6.27 6.41 -12.17
CA LEU A 165 5.66 5.30 -11.43
C LEU A 165 4.71 5.76 -10.34
N ASN A 166 4.66 7.06 -10.02
CA ASN A 166 3.97 7.59 -8.84
C ASN A 166 4.41 6.90 -7.52
N LEU A 167 5.68 6.48 -7.48
CA LEU A 167 6.31 5.83 -6.34
C LEU A 167 7.09 6.85 -5.52
N GLN A 168 7.08 6.74 -4.19
CA GLN A 168 7.95 7.52 -3.31
C GLN A 168 9.31 6.81 -3.13
N PRO A 169 10.43 7.33 -3.68
CA PRO A 169 11.71 6.64 -3.62
C PRO A 169 12.25 6.46 -2.20
N ALA A 170 11.83 7.31 -1.26
CA ALA A 170 12.15 7.27 0.16
C ALA A 170 11.88 5.91 0.84
N PHE A 171 10.99 5.08 0.28
CA PHE A 171 10.64 3.74 0.79
C PHE A 171 11.12 2.60 -0.12
N LEU A 172 11.69 2.91 -1.28
CA LEU A 172 12.13 1.89 -2.24
C LEU A 172 13.18 0.92 -1.66
N PRO A 173 14.19 1.35 -0.87
CA PRO A 173 15.14 0.42 -0.25
C PRO A 173 14.45 -0.62 0.64
N GLN A 174 13.48 -0.18 1.44
CA GLN A 174 12.67 -1.05 2.28
C GLN A 174 11.86 -2.04 1.44
N TYR A 175 11.26 -1.60 0.33
CA TYR A 175 10.49 -2.48 -0.55
C TYR A 175 11.36 -3.54 -1.23
N ILE A 176 12.54 -3.17 -1.73
CA ILE A 176 13.50 -4.13 -2.30
C ILE A 176 13.89 -5.16 -1.25
N PHE A 177 14.21 -4.71 -0.03
CA PHE A 177 14.56 -5.58 1.09
C PHE A 177 13.41 -6.51 1.48
N ALA A 178 12.20 -5.97 1.67
CA ALA A 178 11.01 -6.74 2.02
C ALA A 178 10.69 -7.80 0.96
N TYR A 179 10.76 -7.46 -0.32
CA TYR A 179 10.53 -8.39 -1.43
C TYR A 179 11.56 -9.52 -1.43
N GLY A 180 12.85 -9.19 -1.28
CA GLY A 180 13.94 -10.16 -1.19
C GLY A 180 13.81 -11.08 0.03
N LEU A 181 13.48 -10.52 1.20
CA LEU A 181 13.19 -11.30 2.40
C LEU A 181 12.01 -12.25 2.21
N GLY A 182 10.96 -11.82 1.50
CA GLY A 182 9.82 -12.65 1.15
C GLY A 182 10.24 -13.86 0.31
N GLN A 183 11.04 -13.63 -0.73
CA GLN A 183 11.59 -14.72 -1.55
C GLN A 183 12.49 -15.67 -0.77
N ALA A 184 13.39 -15.12 0.06
CA ALA A 184 14.28 -15.92 0.88
C ALA A 184 13.50 -16.77 1.90
N SER A 185 12.48 -16.20 2.53
CA SER A 185 11.67 -16.93 3.51
C SER A 185 10.93 -18.11 2.86
N GLU A 186 10.51 -17.95 1.60
CA GLU A 186 9.81 -19.02 0.85
C GLU A 186 10.70 -20.24 0.61
N THR A 187 12.00 -20.05 0.39
CA THR A 187 12.94 -21.16 0.12
C THR A 187 13.12 -22.08 1.32
N VAL A 188 12.87 -21.58 2.54
CA VAL A 188 12.93 -22.33 3.80
C VAL A 188 11.52 -22.78 4.24
N HIS A 189 10.47 -22.41 3.50
CA HIS A 189 9.06 -22.66 3.84
C HIS A 189 8.65 -22.16 5.24
N ASP A 190 9.33 -21.15 5.77
CA ASP A 190 8.97 -20.48 7.04
C ASP A 190 8.89 -18.94 6.83
N PRO A 191 7.67 -18.34 6.88
CA PRO A 191 7.44 -16.90 6.72
C PRO A 191 8.20 -16.01 7.70
N CYS A 192 8.67 -16.56 8.83
CA CYS A 192 9.36 -15.82 9.87
C CYS A 192 10.86 -16.16 9.96
N ALA A 193 11.40 -16.95 9.04
CA ALA A 193 12.78 -17.45 9.12
C ALA A 193 13.84 -16.33 9.16
N PHE A 194 13.67 -15.31 8.32
CA PHE A 194 14.63 -14.21 8.12
C PHE A 194 14.19 -12.88 8.75
N LEU A 195 13.12 -12.89 9.53
CA LEU A 195 12.68 -11.70 10.25
C LEU A 195 13.51 -11.50 11.52
N LEU A 196 13.79 -10.23 11.84
CA LEU A 196 14.64 -9.86 12.98
C LEU A 196 14.06 -10.34 14.33
N PHE A 197 12.74 -10.30 14.46
CA PHE A 197 12.03 -10.71 15.66
C PHE A 197 11.18 -11.96 15.40
N HIS A 198 11.30 -12.94 16.29
CA HIS A 198 10.50 -14.16 16.23
C HIS A 198 9.38 -14.13 17.28
N VAL A 199 8.15 -14.43 16.87
CA VAL A 199 6.95 -14.29 17.71
C VAL A 199 6.25 -15.63 17.88
N GLN A 200 6.54 -16.33 18.98
CA GLN A 200 5.93 -17.65 19.25
C GLN A 200 4.68 -17.60 20.14
N LYS A 201 4.60 -16.66 21.10
CA LYS A 201 3.55 -16.66 22.12
C LYS A 201 2.74 -15.36 22.07
N ARG A 202 1.41 -15.50 22.07
CA ARG A 202 0.42 -14.40 22.07
C ARG A 202 0.64 -13.37 20.94
N PRO A 203 0.54 -13.79 19.66
CA PRO A 203 0.88 -12.93 18.53
C PRO A 203 -0.04 -11.69 18.42
N ALA A 204 -1.34 -11.82 18.72
CA ALA A 204 -2.28 -10.70 18.66
C ALA A 204 -1.99 -9.59 19.70
N SER A 205 -1.71 -9.95 20.96
CA SER A 205 -1.35 -8.94 21.96
C SER A 205 -0.02 -8.26 21.62
N ARG A 206 0.93 -9.01 21.07
CA ARG A 206 2.21 -8.45 20.61
C ARG A 206 2.05 -7.55 19.40
N LEU A 207 1.12 -7.85 18.49
CA LEU A 207 0.77 -6.97 17.38
C LEU A 207 0.22 -5.63 17.91
N ILE A 208 -0.71 -5.66 18.86
CA ILE A 208 -1.25 -4.45 19.50
C ILE A 208 -0.12 -3.66 20.17
N CYS A 209 0.76 -4.31 20.94
CA CYS A 209 1.91 -3.66 21.55
C CYS A 209 2.86 -3.06 20.51
N ALA A 210 3.15 -3.77 19.41
CA ALA A 210 4.03 -3.29 18.34
C ALA A 210 3.44 -2.07 17.63
N LEU A 211 2.14 -2.07 17.34
CA LEU A 211 1.42 -0.94 16.76
C LEU A 211 1.41 0.27 17.72
N ALA A 212 1.13 0.04 19.00
CA ALA A 212 1.15 1.09 20.02
C ALA A 212 2.55 1.69 20.16
N LEU A 213 3.59 0.85 20.27
CA LEU A 213 4.98 1.29 20.39
C LEU A 213 5.46 2.04 19.15
N SER A 214 5.14 1.55 17.95
CA SER A 214 5.45 2.24 16.69
C SER A 214 4.75 3.60 16.62
N THR A 215 3.48 3.68 17.00
CA THR A 215 2.72 4.94 17.00
C THR A 215 3.25 5.95 18.02
N ILE A 216 3.53 5.51 19.24
CA ILE A 216 4.08 6.37 20.31
C ILE A 216 5.48 6.86 19.93
N SER A 217 6.34 5.97 19.44
CA SER A 217 7.70 6.36 19.02
C SER A 217 7.70 7.34 17.85
N LEU A 218 6.76 7.23 16.91
CA LEU A 218 6.59 8.24 15.85
C LEU A 218 6.24 9.60 16.45
N GLY A 219 5.29 9.63 17.40
CA GLY A 219 4.93 10.84 18.13
C GLY A 219 6.16 11.47 18.78
N VAL A 220 6.95 10.67 19.51
CA VAL A 220 8.19 11.15 20.15
C VAL A 220 9.17 11.75 19.14
N ILE A 221 9.40 11.10 17.99
CA ILE A 221 10.30 11.62 16.94
C ILE A 221 9.83 12.97 16.41
N VAL A 222 8.52 13.14 16.27
CA VAL A 222 7.91 14.40 15.83
C VAL A 222 8.04 15.50 16.90
N TYR A 223 7.95 15.15 18.18
CA TYR A 223 8.05 16.11 19.29
C TYR A 223 9.49 16.49 19.68
N ILE A 224 10.49 15.64 19.40
CA ILE A 224 11.90 15.91 19.74
C ILE A 224 12.37 17.27 19.19
N PRO A 225 12.22 17.60 17.89
CA PRO A 225 12.63 18.91 17.35
C PRO A 225 11.94 20.09 18.06
N ALA A 226 10.65 19.94 18.38
CA ALA A 226 9.88 20.98 19.06
C ALA A 226 10.34 21.22 20.50
N ALA A 227 10.82 20.17 21.20
CA ALA A 227 11.32 20.30 22.57
C ALA A 227 12.69 20.99 22.67
N PHE A 228 13.51 20.92 21.61
CA PHE A 228 14.84 21.54 21.55
C PHE A 228 14.82 22.95 20.95
N ALA A 229 13.73 23.36 20.29
CA ALA A 229 13.56 24.73 19.83
C ALA A 229 13.24 25.63 21.03
N SER A 230 14.17 26.48 21.44
CA SER A 230 14.07 27.40 22.59
C SER A 230 13.14 28.60 22.37
N VAL A 231 12.20 28.51 21.43
CA VAL A 231 11.31 29.60 20.99
C VAL A 231 9.86 29.11 21.06
N GLU A 232 8.93 30.03 21.36
CA GLU A 232 7.47 29.81 21.29
C GLU A 232 7.11 28.88 20.13
N MET A 233 6.48 27.73 20.46
CA MET A 233 6.24 26.58 19.57
C MET A 233 6.31 26.92 18.08
N PRO A 234 7.50 26.79 17.45
CA PRO A 234 7.60 27.04 16.02
C PRO A 234 6.70 26.04 15.28
N PRO A 235 6.16 26.42 14.11
CA PRO A 235 5.39 25.50 13.30
C PRO A 235 6.22 24.23 13.09
N LEU A 236 5.58 23.07 13.32
CA LEU A 236 6.19 21.76 13.21
C LEU A 236 6.96 21.67 11.88
N ASP A 237 8.29 21.68 11.94
CA ASP A 237 9.14 21.64 10.74
C ASP A 237 9.14 20.20 10.20
N ILE A 238 8.07 19.86 9.47
CA ILE A 238 7.85 18.56 8.86
C ILE A 238 8.95 18.25 7.84
N ASP A 239 9.55 19.26 7.23
CA ASP A 239 10.61 19.10 6.23
C ASP A 239 11.86 18.49 6.86
N SER A 240 12.16 18.86 8.12
CA SER A 240 13.26 18.27 8.90
C SER A 240 13.09 16.77 9.21
N ILE A 241 11.86 16.24 9.16
CA ILE A 241 11.53 14.84 9.43
C ILE A 241 11.52 14.03 8.13
N THR A 242 11.02 14.65 7.05
CA THR A 242 10.79 13.98 5.77
C THR A 242 12.08 13.82 4.95
N GLY A 243 13.11 14.65 5.17
CA GLY A 243 14.42 14.50 4.54
C GLY A 243 15.51 15.38 5.15
N GLY A 244 16.64 15.50 4.46
CA GLY A 244 17.80 16.30 4.88
C GLY A 244 18.77 15.59 5.83
N LEU A 245 19.97 16.16 5.99
CA LEU A 245 21.05 15.63 6.83
C LEU A 245 20.81 15.98 8.32
N THR A 246 19.60 15.72 8.78
CA THR A 246 19.17 15.99 10.16
C THR A 246 19.17 14.70 10.96
N PHE A 247 19.38 14.82 12.27
CA PHE A 247 19.25 13.69 13.19
C PHE A 247 17.80 13.14 13.19
N THR A 248 16.80 14.01 13.01
CA THR A 248 15.39 13.63 12.97
C THR A 248 15.05 12.76 11.76
N ALA A 249 15.57 13.08 10.57
CA ALA A 249 15.40 12.25 9.38
C ALA A 249 16.07 10.88 9.53
N LEU A 250 17.21 10.80 10.22
CA LEU A 250 17.86 9.54 10.57
C LEU A 250 17.02 8.72 11.56
N LEU A 251 16.52 9.34 12.63
CA LEU A 251 15.61 8.70 13.59
C LEU A 251 14.35 8.19 12.91
N TYR A 252 13.78 8.96 11.98
CA TYR A 252 12.63 8.54 11.19
C TYR A 252 12.97 7.36 10.27
N ALA A 253 14.18 7.28 9.69
CA ALA A 253 14.64 6.11 8.93
C ALA A 253 14.79 4.86 9.81
N VAL A 254 15.38 4.99 11.00
CA VAL A 254 15.47 3.90 11.98
C VAL A 254 14.07 3.44 12.39
N TRP A 255 13.19 4.38 12.71
CA TRP A 255 11.81 4.09 13.12
C TRP A 255 11.00 3.37 12.04
N ASN A 256 11.18 3.77 10.78
CA ASN A 256 10.53 3.15 9.62
C ASN A 256 10.87 1.65 9.54
N GLU A 257 12.16 1.33 9.54
CA GLU A 257 12.64 -0.05 9.43
C GLU A 257 12.37 -0.86 10.71
N ALA A 258 12.40 -0.23 11.88
CA ALA A 258 12.09 -0.88 13.16
C ALA A 258 10.61 -1.23 13.26
N SER A 259 9.73 -0.32 12.84
CA SER A 259 8.29 -0.54 12.82
C SER A 259 7.94 -1.72 11.91
N PHE A 260 8.52 -1.79 10.72
CA PHE A 260 8.39 -2.93 9.83
C PHE A 260 8.88 -4.24 10.46
N ALA A 261 10.09 -4.23 11.03
CA ALA A 261 10.67 -5.42 11.66
C ALA A 261 9.84 -5.93 12.84
N MET A 262 9.21 -5.05 13.63
CA MET A 262 8.37 -5.42 14.78
C MET A 262 6.97 -5.88 14.36
N ILE A 263 6.32 -5.15 13.46
CA ILE A 263 4.90 -5.36 13.11
C ILE A 263 4.74 -6.58 12.20
N LEU A 264 5.58 -6.73 11.17
CA LEU A 264 5.43 -7.80 10.17
C LEU A 264 5.40 -9.21 10.78
N PRO A 265 6.37 -9.64 11.63
CA PRO A 265 6.32 -10.98 12.22
C PRO A 265 5.11 -11.18 13.13
N CYS A 266 4.69 -10.15 13.87
CA CYS A 266 3.48 -10.20 14.69
C CYS A 266 2.22 -10.39 13.82
N LEU A 267 2.16 -9.67 12.70
CA LEU A 267 1.06 -9.73 11.73
C LEU A 267 0.98 -11.13 11.10
N LEU A 268 2.09 -11.61 10.51
CA LEU A 268 2.17 -12.93 9.89
C LEU A 268 1.80 -14.05 10.88
N SER A 269 2.33 -13.99 12.11
CA SER A 269 2.03 -14.99 13.14
C SER A 269 0.57 -14.93 13.61
N THR A 270 -0.04 -13.75 13.63
CA THR A 270 -1.46 -13.59 13.99
C THR A 270 -2.36 -14.17 12.91
N PHE A 271 -2.10 -13.83 11.64
CA PHE A 271 -2.88 -14.34 10.52
C PHE A 271 -2.68 -15.84 10.30
N SER A 272 -1.45 -16.34 10.40
CA SER A 272 -1.15 -17.78 10.34
C SER A 272 -1.81 -18.58 11.47
N LYS A 273 -1.98 -17.98 12.66
CA LYS A 273 -2.61 -18.67 13.80
C LYS A 273 -4.14 -18.65 13.77
N TYR A 274 -4.74 -17.52 13.39
CA TYR A 274 -6.19 -17.31 13.55
C TYR A 274 -6.97 -17.29 12.23
N PHE A 275 -6.29 -17.10 11.09
CA PHE A 275 -6.91 -16.83 9.79
C PHE A 275 -6.27 -17.63 8.64
N ASN A 276 -5.68 -18.79 8.94
CA ASN A 276 -5.04 -19.64 7.93
C ASN A 276 -6.02 -20.56 7.19
N ASP A 277 -7.26 -20.63 7.64
CA ASP A 277 -8.31 -21.35 6.94
C ASP A 277 -8.84 -20.53 5.76
N PRO A 278 -9.11 -21.17 4.61
CA PRO A 278 -9.68 -20.48 3.46
C PRO A 278 -11.02 -19.85 3.86
N TRP A 279 -11.10 -18.52 3.73
CA TRP A 279 -12.28 -17.77 4.10
C TRP A 279 -13.37 -17.94 3.04
N VAL A 280 -14.10 -19.04 3.19
CA VAL A 280 -15.17 -19.48 2.29
C VAL A 280 -16.51 -19.08 2.90
N VAL A 281 -17.17 -18.10 2.30
CA VAL A 281 -18.55 -17.77 2.64
C VAL A 281 -19.47 -18.62 1.77
N ASN A 282 -20.26 -19.49 2.39
CA ASN A 282 -21.27 -20.29 1.69
C ASN A 282 -22.39 -19.37 1.20
N GLU A 283 -22.42 -19.13 -0.10
CA GLU A 283 -23.51 -18.39 -0.73
C GLU A 283 -24.75 -19.29 -0.87
N ARG A 284 -25.95 -18.69 -0.76
CA ARG A 284 -27.24 -19.36 -0.99
C ARG A 284 -27.38 -20.02 -2.38
N ARG A 285 -26.49 -19.72 -3.34
CA ARG A 285 -26.43 -20.29 -4.70
C ARG A 285 -25.48 -21.50 -4.86
N GLY A 286 -24.91 -22.01 -3.77
CA GLY A 286 -24.14 -23.26 -3.77
C GLY A 286 -22.71 -23.17 -4.29
N ARG A 287 -22.18 -21.96 -4.53
CA ARG A 287 -20.75 -21.75 -4.84
C ARG A 287 -20.03 -21.14 -3.63
N PRO A 288 -18.92 -21.75 -3.16
CA PRO A 288 -18.10 -21.17 -2.11
C PRO A 288 -17.42 -19.88 -2.60
N LEU A 289 -17.70 -18.75 -1.96
CA LEU A 289 -17.02 -17.48 -2.26
C LEU A 289 -15.67 -17.45 -1.56
N ASN A 290 -14.59 -17.55 -2.33
CA ASN A 290 -13.23 -17.39 -1.82
C ASN A 290 -12.86 -15.90 -1.82
N LEU A 291 -12.86 -15.26 -0.64
CA LEU A 291 -12.59 -13.83 -0.56
C LEU A 291 -11.20 -13.45 -1.07
N ALA A 292 -10.19 -14.32 -0.98
CA ALA A 292 -8.85 -14.00 -1.47
C ALA A 292 -8.85 -13.62 -2.97
N ARG A 293 -9.80 -14.16 -3.76
CA ARG A 293 -9.96 -13.86 -5.19
C ARG A 293 -10.34 -12.41 -5.46
N TYR A 294 -11.14 -11.78 -4.59
CA TYR A 294 -11.64 -10.42 -4.81
C TYR A 294 -10.71 -9.34 -4.27
N SER A 295 -9.66 -9.70 -3.52
CA SER A 295 -8.73 -8.76 -2.88
C SER A 295 -8.11 -7.77 -3.87
N TYR A 296 -7.74 -8.23 -5.07
CA TYR A 296 -7.15 -7.38 -6.09
C TYR A 296 -8.15 -6.38 -6.68
N ALA A 297 -9.37 -6.82 -7.00
CA ALA A 297 -10.44 -5.93 -7.43
C ALA A 297 -10.83 -4.93 -6.33
N ALA A 298 -10.86 -5.35 -5.07
CA ALA A 298 -11.13 -4.48 -3.93
C ALA A 298 -10.06 -3.40 -3.80
N LEU A 299 -8.78 -3.74 -3.99
CA LEU A 299 -7.68 -2.76 -4.01
C LEU A 299 -7.86 -1.71 -5.12
N LEU A 300 -8.24 -2.14 -6.34
CA LEU A 300 -8.45 -1.24 -7.48
C LEU A 300 -9.68 -0.34 -7.29
N LEU A 301 -10.77 -0.88 -6.75
CA LEU A 301 -12.01 -0.12 -6.54
C LEU A 301 -12.00 0.71 -5.26
N HIS A 302 -11.03 0.49 -4.38
CA HIS A 302 -11.00 1.19 -3.09
C HIS A 302 -10.97 2.73 -3.25
N PRO A 303 -10.09 3.35 -4.05
CA PRO A 303 -10.10 4.80 -4.22
C PRO A 303 -11.42 5.39 -4.72
N PRO A 304 -12.02 4.92 -5.84
CA PRO A 304 -13.28 5.50 -6.32
C PRO A 304 -14.45 5.23 -5.37
N VAL A 305 -14.48 4.07 -4.70
CA VAL A 305 -15.53 3.77 -3.70
C VAL A 305 -15.37 4.67 -2.47
N SER A 306 -14.14 4.83 -1.96
CA SER A 306 -13.87 5.72 -0.83
C SER A 306 -14.25 7.16 -1.16
N LEU A 307 -13.94 7.64 -2.37
CA LEU A 307 -14.37 8.96 -2.82
C LEU A 307 -15.89 9.13 -2.79
N ILE A 308 -16.64 8.15 -3.32
CA ILE A 308 -18.11 8.20 -3.33
C ILE A 308 -18.68 8.20 -1.90
N VAL A 309 -18.14 7.35 -1.02
CA VAL A 309 -18.57 7.29 0.38
C VAL A 309 -18.25 8.60 1.11
N GLU A 310 -17.06 9.16 0.91
CA GLU A 310 -16.65 10.44 1.50
C GLU A 310 -17.56 11.58 1.03
N LEU A 311 -17.81 11.70 -0.27
CA LEU A 311 -18.73 12.70 -0.83
C LEU A 311 -20.15 12.55 -0.27
N TYR A 312 -20.63 11.31 -0.12
CA TYR A 312 -21.95 11.04 0.44
C TYR A 312 -22.03 11.40 1.93
N LEU A 313 -21.00 11.06 2.72
CA LEU A 313 -20.93 11.39 4.14
C LEU A 313 -20.80 12.90 4.35
N ASP A 314 -20.00 13.59 3.56
CA ASP A 314 -19.86 15.06 3.60
C ASP A 314 -21.21 15.75 3.33
N HIS A 315 -21.97 15.23 2.35
CA HIS A 315 -23.31 15.71 2.06
C HIS A 315 -24.29 15.47 3.22
N LEU A 316 -24.29 14.25 3.80
CA LEU A 316 -25.13 13.90 4.95
C LEU A 316 -24.83 14.77 6.18
N MET A 317 -23.56 15.07 6.41
CA MET A 317 -23.13 15.88 7.56
C MET A 317 -23.39 17.38 7.38
N GLY A 318 -23.73 17.82 6.16
CA GLY A 318 -23.97 19.23 5.87
C GLY A 318 -22.73 20.11 6.09
N CYS A 319 -21.52 19.54 5.93
CA CYS A 319 -20.24 20.22 6.15
C CYS A 319 -19.93 21.34 5.13
N HIS A 320 -20.89 21.69 4.26
CA HIS A 320 -20.77 22.76 3.26
C HIS A 320 -21.11 24.16 3.83
N GLY A 321 -21.17 24.34 5.16
CA GLY A 321 -21.47 25.61 5.83
C GLY A 321 -20.45 26.02 6.90
N VAL A 322 -20.39 27.31 7.21
CA VAL A 322 -19.42 27.98 8.12
C VAL A 322 -19.50 27.51 9.59
N ASN A 323 -20.50 26.72 9.97
CA ASN A 323 -20.63 26.16 11.31
C ASN A 323 -20.42 24.63 11.29
N PRO A 324 -19.20 24.14 11.51
CA PRO A 324 -18.94 22.72 11.54
C PRO A 324 -19.62 22.07 12.75
N SER A 325 -20.56 21.16 12.46
CA SER A 325 -21.18 20.08 13.26
C SER A 325 -21.17 20.13 14.80
N ARG A 326 -22.32 19.77 15.39
CA ARG A 326 -22.60 19.58 16.85
C ARG A 326 -21.83 18.45 17.55
N ILE A 327 -20.73 17.97 16.99
CA ILE A 327 -20.01 16.78 17.48
C ILE A 327 -18.82 17.26 18.34
N PRO A 328 -18.62 16.71 19.55
CA PRO A 328 -17.53 17.13 20.42
C PRO A 328 -16.18 16.98 19.71
N ALA A 329 -15.46 18.11 19.62
CA ALA A 329 -14.22 18.28 18.85
C ALA A 329 -13.13 17.25 19.19
N SER A 330 -13.18 16.66 20.40
CA SER A 330 -12.16 15.77 20.93
C SER A 330 -12.29 14.32 20.45
N PHE A 331 -13.52 13.83 20.20
CA PHE A 331 -13.78 12.40 19.93
C PHE A 331 -14.44 12.14 18.58
N GLY A 332 -15.14 13.14 18.04
CA GLY A 332 -15.79 13.08 16.73
C GLY A 332 -14.87 12.61 15.61
N PRO A 333 -13.70 13.25 15.39
CA PRO A 333 -12.84 12.94 14.25
C PRO A 333 -12.33 11.49 14.25
N LEU A 334 -11.98 10.94 15.42
CA LEU A 334 -11.47 9.57 15.52
C LEU A 334 -12.57 8.54 15.24
N LEU A 335 -13.75 8.72 15.84
CA LEU A 335 -14.90 7.85 15.61
C LEU A 335 -15.34 7.90 14.14
N TRP A 336 -15.37 9.09 13.53
CA TRP A 336 -15.71 9.25 12.12
C TRP A 336 -14.68 8.62 11.20
N THR A 337 -13.39 8.83 11.46
CA THR A 337 -12.33 8.19 10.67
C THR A 337 -12.45 6.67 10.73
N LEU A 338 -12.75 6.12 11.91
CA LEU A 338 -12.96 4.68 12.07
C LEU A 338 -14.22 4.20 11.32
N LEU A 339 -15.34 4.90 11.47
CA LEU A 339 -16.61 4.56 10.81
C LEU A 339 -16.46 4.62 9.29
N THR A 340 -15.96 5.74 8.76
CA THR A 340 -15.72 5.93 7.33
C THR A 340 -14.75 4.88 6.80
N GLY A 341 -13.67 4.59 7.53
CA GLY A 341 -12.75 3.50 7.18
C GLY A 341 -13.43 2.14 7.10
N CYS A 342 -14.27 1.78 8.09
CA CYS A 342 -15.02 0.53 8.08
C CYS A 342 -16.00 0.45 6.90
N VAL A 343 -16.76 1.52 6.65
CA VAL A 343 -17.70 1.58 5.52
C VAL A 343 -16.96 1.48 4.20
N ASN A 344 -15.84 2.19 4.03
CA ASN A 344 -15.02 2.14 2.82
C ASN A 344 -14.52 0.73 2.55
N VAL A 345 -14.01 0.03 3.57
CA VAL A 345 -13.53 -1.35 3.43
C VAL A 345 -14.67 -2.27 2.97
N VAL A 346 -15.80 -2.28 3.68
CA VAL A 346 -16.95 -3.14 3.36
C VAL A 346 -17.49 -2.84 1.96
N ALA A 347 -17.66 -1.56 1.62
CA ALA A 347 -18.17 -1.14 0.32
C ALA A 347 -17.21 -1.52 -0.82
N SER A 348 -15.90 -1.40 -0.62
CA SER A 348 -14.89 -1.78 -1.61
C SER A 348 -14.90 -3.29 -1.88
N TRP A 349 -15.02 -4.10 -0.83
CA TRP A 349 -15.14 -5.55 -0.95
C TRP A 349 -16.43 -5.96 -1.65
N PHE A 350 -17.56 -5.33 -1.31
CA PHE A 350 -18.83 -5.59 -1.97
C PHE A 350 -18.79 -5.21 -3.46
N ALA A 351 -18.27 -4.03 -3.79
CA ALA A 351 -18.10 -3.58 -5.17
C ALA A 351 -17.18 -4.52 -5.96
N ALA A 352 -16.13 -5.05 -5.34
CA ALA A 352 -15.23 -6.02 -5.95
C ALA A 352 -15.92 -7.35 -6.26
N VAL A 353 -16.74 -7.86 -5.34
CA VAL A 353 -17.55 -9.07 -5.58
C VAL A 353 -18.53 -8.83 -6.73
N LEU A 354 -19.22 -7.69 -6.73
CA LEU A 354 -20.14 -7.34 -7.82
C LEU A 354 -19.42 -7.25 -9.17
N LEU A 355 -18.26 -6.59 -9.22
CA LEU A 355 -17.48 -6.43 -10.44
C LEU A 355 -17.04 -7.79 -11.00
N VAL A 356 -16.48 -8.66 -10.16
CA VAL A 356 -15.89 -9.92 -10.60
C VAL A 356 -16.95 -10.96 -10.98
N GLU A 357 -18.08 -11.01 -10.28
CA GLU A 357 -19.13 -12.02 -10.52
C GLU A 357 -20.12 -11.59 -11.61
N TYR A 358 -20.42 -10.30 -11.75
CA TYR A 358 -21.48 -9.85 -12.67
C TYR A 358 -20.96 -9.23 -13.97
N VAL A 359 -19.72 -8.73 -14.01
CA VAL A 359 -19.17 -8.20 -15.27
C VAL A 359 -18.47 -9.33 -16.04
N PRO A 360 -18.94 -9.65 -17.27
CA PRO A 360 -18.35 -10.74 -18.04
C PRO A 360 -16.87 -10.45 -18.32
N LEU A 361 -16.06 -11.51 -18.33
CA LEU A 361 -14.61 -11.50 -18.59
C LEU A 361 -13.72 -10.88 -17.51
N VAL A 362 -14.23 -10.03 -16.61
CA VAL A 362 -13.41 -9.37 -15.57
C VAL A 362 -12.77 -10.39 -14.64
N GLY A 363 -13.52 -11.37 -14.15
CA GLY A 363 -12.98 -12.42 -13.28
C GLY A 363 -12.02 -13.41 -13.94
N ARG A 364 -11.72 -13.26 -15.24
CA ARG A 364 -10.63 -13.97 -15.93
C ARG A 364 -9.34 -13.15 -15.98
N ILE A 365 -9.44 -11.82 -15.93
CA ILE A 365 -8.33 -10.87 -15.99
C ILE A 365 -7.80 -10.62 -14.58
N ILE A 366 -8.72 -10.30 -13.65
CA ILE A 366 -8.47 -10.12 -12.22
C ILE A 366 -8.63 -11.50 -11.55
#